data_AF-A0A0C1IG39-F1
#
_entry.id   AF-A0A0C1IG39-F1
#
_cell.length_a   1.000
_cell.length_b   1.000
_cell.length_c   1.000
_cell.angle_alpha   90.00
_cell.angle_beta   90.00
_cell.angle_gamma   90.00
#
_symmetry.space_group_name_H-M   'P 1'
#
loop_
_entity.id
_entity.type
_entity.pdbx_description
1 polymer ?
#
loop_
_entity_poly.entity_id
_entity_poly.type
_entity_poly.pdbx_seq_one_letter_code
_entity_poly.pdbx_strand_id
1 'polypeptide(L)'
;MAKTNNNALVHNFSGRMGDIVFRRLKSGKTIVCRAPVSKTNWAPTPGQAKNRERFKKANAYGLKAMADPELRSFYSNLIKRKPHLTVQTIAVRDFRKSPKVTEIKIMEWRDQVIIRVFAKDDTRVVGLTVTIIDEYGQEVISGEATPEDYQSYWEFCGGRLPGLRGAYMVEAIARDMAGNTGTLTTTLENC
;
A
#
# COMPACT_ATOMS: atom_id res chain seq x y z
N MET A 1 13.61 -16.99 19.11
CA MET A 1 13.68 -17.78 17.86
C MET A 1 15.14 -17.98 17.52
N ALA A 2 15.64 -19.21 17.49
CA ALA A 2 17.02 -19.50 17.12
C ALA A 2 17.12 -19.67 15.60
N LYS A 3 18.15 -19.07 15.00
CA LYS A 3 18.48 -19.23 13.58
C LYS A 3 19.77 -20.03 13.51
N THR A 4 19.76 -21.16 12.82
CA THR A 4 20.97 -21.95 12.56
C THR A 4 21.34 -21.84 11.08
N ASN A 5 22.61 -21.54 10.82
CA ASN A 5 23.20 -21.64 9.48
C ASN A 5 24.17 -22.83 9.52
N ASN A 6 24.02 -23.80 8.62
CA ASN A 6 24.99 -24.91 8.44
C ASN A 6 25.33 -25.72 9.71
N ASN A 7 24.35 -25.98 10.59
CA ASN A 7 24.57 -26.85 11.75
C ASN A 7 24.45 -28.33 11.33
N ALA A 8 25.54 -29.11 11.46
CA ALA A 8 25.60 -30.52 11.08
C ALA A 8 24.47 -31.41 11.66
N LEU A 9 23.94 -31.06 12.84
CA LEU A 9 22.92 -31.87 13.52
C LEU A 9 21.48 -31.58 13.08
N VAL A 10 21.19 -30.36 12.61
CA VAL A 10 19.81 -29.91 12.33
C VAL A 10 19.67 -29.24 10.95
N HIS A 11 20.72 -29.30 10.14
CA HIS A 11 20.68 -28.87 8.75
C HIS A 11 19.68 -29.75 7.98
N ASN A 12 18.83 -29.12 7.16
CA ASN A 12 17.73 -29.75 6.41
C ASN A 12 16.56 -30.36 7.22
N PHE A 13 16.53 -30.24 8.55
CA PHE A 13 15.38 -30.72 9.33
C PHE A 13 14.13 -29.87 9.03
N SER A 14 12.98 -30.52 8.90
CA SER A 14 11.69 -29.87 8.70
C SER A 14 10.58 -30.66 9.40
N GLY A 15 9.53 -29.96 9.83
CA GLY A 15 8.39 -30.59 10.51
C GLY A 15 8.43 -30.40 12.04
N ARG A 16 7.62 -31.19 12.74
CA ARG A 16 7.46 -31.10 14.19
C ARG A 16 8.08 -32.32 14.87
N MET A 17 8.91 -32.09 15.87
CA MET A 17 9.48 -33.11 16.75
C MET A 17 9.10 -32.76 18.19
N GLY A 18 8.10 -33.46 18.72
CA GLY A 18 7.52 -33.15 20.03
C GLY A 18 7.03 -31.70 20.12
N ASP A 19 7.62 -30.95 21.04
CA ASP A 19 7.35 -29.55 21.31
C ASP A 19 8.20 -28.59 20.46
N ILE A 20 8.98 -29.07 19.50
CA ILE A 20 9.86 -28.26 18.65
C ILE A 20 9.39 -28.35 17.20
N VAL A 21 9.39 -27.22 16.51
CA VAL A 21 9.09 -27.10 15.08
C VAL A 21 10.33 -26.59 14.36
N PHE A 22 10.75 -27.37 13.36
CA PHE A 22 11.81 -27.02 12.42
C PHE A 22 11.17 -26.50 11.13
N ARG A 23 11.47 -25.25 10.78
CA ARG A 23 10.98 -24.61 9.56
C ARG A 23 12.14 -24.26 8.65
N ARG A 24 12.18 -24.89 7.48
CA ARG A 24 13.13 -24.55 6.42
C ARG A 24 12.63 -23.34 5.63
N LEU A 25 13.49 -22.34 5.48
CA LEU A 25 13.25 -21.18 4.63
C LEU A 25 13.76 -21.45 3.20
N LYS A 26 13.17 -20.75 2.23
CA LYS A 26 13.67 -20.73 0.83
C LYS A 26 15.11 -20.22 0.71
N SER A 27 15.59 -19.47 1.70
CA SER A 27 16.98 -19.02 1.79
C SER A 27 17.97 -20.08 2.31
N GLY A 28 17.53 -21.34 2.50
CA GLY A 28 18.36 -22.44 2.99
C GLY A 28 18.53 -22.50 4.52
N LYS A 29 18.05 -21.49 5.25
CA LYS A 29 18.15 -21.43 6.71
C LYS A 29 17.07 -22.26 7.40
N THR A 30 17.42 -22.94 8.49
CA THR A 30 16.46 -23.63 9.35
C THR A 30 16.16 -22.78 10.58
N ILE A 31 14.89 -22.55 10.85
CA ILE A 31 14.39 -21.89 12.05
C ILE A 31 13.89 -22.96 13.01
N VAL A 32 14.29 -22.84 14.28
CA VAL A 32 13.83 -23.71 15.36
C VAL A 32 13.00 -22.90 16.35
N CYS A 33 11.78 -23.37 16.61
CA CYS A 33 10.82 -22.74 17.51
C CYS A 33 10.11 -23.78 18.36
N ARG A 34 9.65 -23.39 19.56
CA ARG A 34 8.66 -24.18 20.30
C ARG A 34 7.36 -24.24 19.51
N ALA A 35 6.71 -25.40 19.49
CA ALA A 35 5.41 -25.61 18.88
C ALA A 35 4.40 -24.64 19.51
N PRO A 36 3.58 -23.96 18.70
CA PRO A 36 2.56 -23.07 19.22
C PRO A 36 1.53 -23.90 20.00
N VAL A 37 1.20 -23.45 21.21
CA VAL A 37 0.12 -24.04 22.00
C VAL A 37 -1.19 -23.45 21.49
N SER A 38 -1.94 -24.20 20.68
CA SER A 38 -3.32 -23.83 20.35
C SER A 38 -4.26 -24.44 21.37
N LYS A 39 -5.02 -23.62 22.09
CA LYS A 39 -6.17 -24.11 22.85
C LYS A 39 -7.33 -24.32 21.87
N THR A 40 -7.95 -25.50 21.93
CA THR A 40 -9.17 -25.80 21.18
C THR A 40 -10.24 -24.78 21.58
N ASN A 41 -10.91 -24.15 20.59
CA ASN A 41 -11.97 -23.13 20.75
C ASN A 41 -11.58 -21.71 21.17
N TRP A 42 -10.38 -21.22 20.84
CA TRP A 42 -10.14 -19.77 20.92
C TRP A 42 -10.94 -18.99 19.87
N ALA A 43 -11.96 -18.26 20.34
CA ALA A 43 -12.67 -17.29 19.53
C ALA A 43 -11.71 -16.16 19.10
N PRO A 44 -11.72 -15.76 17.82
CA PRO A 44 -10.90 -14.66 17.36
C PRO A 44 -11.36 -13.35 18.02
N THR A 45 -10.40 -12.52 18.42
CA THR A 45 -10.72 -11.15 18.83
C THR A 45 -11.27 -10.36 17.62
N PRO A 46 -12.04 -9.28 17.82
CA PRO A 46 -12.58 -8.48 16.72
C PRO A 46 -11.49 -8.00 15.74
N GLY A 47 -10.33 -7.58 16.26
CA GLY A 47 -9.18 -7.21 15.43
C GLY A 47 -8.59 -8.38 14.64
N GLN A 48 -8.53 -9.58 15.23
CA GLN A 48 -8.10 -10.79 14.52
C GLN A 48 -9.09 -11.18 13.42
N ALA A 49 -10.40 -11.10 13.67
CA ALA A 49 -11.43 -11.38 12.68
C ALA A 49 -11.32 -10.41 11.48
N LYS A 50 -11.23 -9.10 11.74
CA LYS A 50 -11.04 -8.08 10.69
C LYS A 50 -9.78 -8.32 9.87
N ASN A 51 -8.66 -8.67 10.52
CA ASN A 51 -7.42 -8.96 9.82
C ASN A 51 -7.51 -10.25 8.98
N ARG A 52 -8.19 -11.30 9.47
CA ARG A 52 -8.46 -12.52 8.69
C ARG A 52 -9.30 -12.24 7.46
N GLU A 53 -10.34 -11.42 7.59
CA GLU A 53 -11.19 -11.03 6.45
C GLU A 53 -10.40 -10.22 5.42
N ARG A 54 -9.61 -9.24 5.87
CA ARG A 54 -8.73 -8.46 5.00
C ARG A 54 -7.72 -9.36 4.27
N PHE A 55 -7.15 -10.34 4.98
CA PHE A 55 -6.22 -11.30 4.38
C PHE A 55 -6.91 -12.24 3.37
N LYS A 56 -8.15 -12.65 3.63
CA LYS A 56 -8.96 -13.43 2.68
C LYS A 56 -9.18 -12.66 1.38
N LYS A 57 -9.55 -11.38 1.46
CA LYS A 57 -9.69 -10.50 0.29
C LYS A 57 -8.37 -10.34 -0.46
N ALA A 58 -7.26 -10.12 0.26
CA ALA A 58 -5.93 -10.01 -0.34
C ALA A 58 -5.51 -11.27 -1.09
N ASN A 59 -5.75 -12.46 -0.52
CA ASN A 59 -5.44 -13.73 -1.17
C ASN A 59 -6.27 -13.95 -2.43
N ALA A 60 -7.55 -13.58 -2.41
CA ALA A 60 -8.40 -13.64 -3.61
C ALA A 60 -7.86 -12.73 -4.73
N TYR A 61 -7.41 -11.52 -4.39
CA TYR A 61 -6.74 -10.63 -5.34
C TYR A 61 -5.43 -11.22 -5.87
N GLY A 62 -4.58 -11.76 -4.99
CA GLY A 62 -3.33 -12.40 -5.40
C GLY A 62 -3.51 -13.60 -6.34
N LEU A 63 -4.61 -14.35 -6.20
CA LEU A 63 -4.98 -15.42 -7.14
C LEU A 63 -5.44 -14.84 -8.49
N LYS A 64 -6.27 -13.79 -8.49
CA LYS A 64 -6.67 -13.09 -9.71
C LYS A 64 -5.47 -12.53 -10.47
N ALA A 65 -4.54 -11.87 -9.78
CA ALA A 65 -3.31 -11.34 -10.35
C ALA A 65 -2.37 -12.42 -10.92
N MET A 66 -2.48 -13.67 -10.47
CA MET A 66 -1.77 -14.80 -11.09
C MET A 66 -2.47 -15.33 -12.35
N ALA A 67 -3.80 -15.26 -12.39
CA ALA A 67 -4.61 -15.72 -13.51
C ALA A 67 -4.60 -14.74 -14.69
N ASP A 68 -4.54 -13.44 -14.40
CA ASP A 68 -4.46 -12.38 -15.41
C ASP A 68 -3.02 -12.22 -15.96
N PRO A 69 -2.80 -12.42 -17.28
CA PRO A 69 -1.48 -12.27 -17.89
C PRO A 69 -0.86 -10.87 -17.73
N GLU A 70 -1.67 -9.81 -17.79
CA GLU A 70 -1.17 -8.43 -17.71
C GLU A 70 -0.64 -8.13 -16.31
N LEU A 71 -1.45 -8.37 -15.28
CA LEU A 71 -1.07 -8.21 -13.88
C LEU A 71 0.13 -9.10 -13.51
N ARG A 72 0.13 -10.35 -13.99
CA ARG A 72 1.24 -11.27 -13.76
C ARG A 72 2.53 -10.71 -14.34
N SER A 73 2.51 -10.17 -15.56
CA SER A 73 3.69 -9.59 -16.19
C SER A 73 4.22 -8.40 -15.39
N PHE A 74 3.33 -7.51 -14.93
CA PHE A 74 3.67 -6.36 -14.10
C PHE A 74 4.39 -6.77 -12.80
N TYR A 75 3.77 -7.67 -12.03
CA TYR A 75 4.35 -8.15 -10.77
C TYR A 75 5.62 -8.99 -10.99
N SER A 76 5.75 -9.69 -12.12
CA SER A 76 6.95 -10.47 -12.43
C SER A 76 8.19 -9.58 -12.61
N ASN A 77 8.03 -8.38 -13.16
CA ASN A 77 9.12 -7.41 -13.26
C ASN A 77 9.59 -6.92 -11.89
N LEU A 78 8.67 -6.80 -10.93
CA LEU A 78 9.00 -6.42 -9.55
C LEU A 78 9.76 -7.53 -8.79
N ILE A 79 9.58 -8.81 -9.15
CA ILE A 79 10.31 -9.94 -8.56
C ILE A 79 11.81 -9.85 -8.81
N LYS A 80 12.26 -9.24 -9.92
CA LYS A 80 13.71 -9.08 -10.22
C LYS A 80 14.46 -8.39 -9.07
N ARG A 81 13.78 -7.50 -8.32
CA ARG A 81 14.33 -6.79 -7.16
C ARG A 81 14.27 -7.62 -5.85
N LYS A 82 13.47 -8.70 -5.80
CA LYS A 82 13.19 -9.54 -4.62
C LYS A 82 13.02 -11.02 -4.99
N PRO A 83 14.10 -11.76 -5.29
CA PRO A 83 14.05 -13.11 -5.85
C PRO A 83 13.44 -14.19 -4.92
N HIS A 84 13.25 -13.89 -3.63
CA HIS A 84 12.71 -14.84 -2.66
C HIS A 84 11.16 -14.85 -2.58
N LEU A 85 10.48 -13.94 -3.28
CA LEU A 85 9.02 -13.77 -3.24
C LEU A 85 8.35 -14.29 -4.51
N THR A 86 7.12 -14.78 -4.38
CA THR A 86 6.29 -15.19 -5.53
C THR A 86 5.42 -14.04 -6.03
N VAL A 87 4.93 -14.11 -7.28
CA VAL A 87 4.01 -13.12 -7.87
C VAL A 87 2.81 -12.87 -6.95
N GLN A 88 2.15 -13.94 -6.51
CA GLN A 88 1.02 -13.85 -5.58
C GLN A 88 1.40 -13.17 -4.26
N THR A 89 2.60 -13.44 -3.72
CA THR A 89 3.03 -12.82 -2.45
C THR A 89 3.21 -11.31 -2.61
N ILE A 90 3.71 -10.86 -3.76
CA ILE A 90 3.85 -9.43 -4.06
C ILE A 90 2.46 -8.80 -4.23
N ALA A 91 1.56 -9.41 -4.99
CA ALA A 91 0.19 -8.92 -5.16
C ALA A 91 -0.60 -8.87 -3.84
N VAL A 92 -0.45 -9.87 -2.96
CA VAL A 92 -1.06 -9.88 -1.62
C VAL A 92 -0.48 -8.78 -0.74
N ARG A 93 0.83 -8.51 -0.84
CA ARG A 93 1.49 -7.43 -0.10
C ARG A 93 1.00 -6.06 -0.58
N ASP A 94 0.86 -5.91 -1.89
CA ASP A 94 0.35 -4.73 -2.56
C ASP A 94 -1.07 -4.40 -2.10
N PHE A 95 -2.01 -5.35 -2.23
CA PHE A 95 -3.39 -5.20 -1.73
C PHE A 95 -3.47 -4.83 -0.23
N ARG A 96 -2.46 -5.16 0.58
CA ARG A 96 -2.47 -4.85 2.01
C ARG A 96 -1.80 -3.53 2.36
N LYS A 97 -1.12 -2.89 1.42
CA LYS A 97 -0.39 -1.64 1.65
C LYS A 97 -1.07 -0.55 0.85
N SER A 98 -1.73 0.36 1.55
CA SER A 98 -2.29 1.54 0.92
C SER A 98 -1.19 2.46 0.41
N PRO A 99 -1.44 3.18 -0.70
CA PRO A 99 -0.56 4.26 -1.14
C PRO A 99 -0.50 5.34 -0.07
N LYS A 100 0.59 6.10 -0.03
CA LYS A 100 0.78 7.19 0.92
C LYS A 100 1.02 8.49 0.18
N VAL A 101 0.16 9.47 0.44
CA VAL A 101 0.40 10.85 0.04
C VAL A 101 1.28 11.48 1.12
N THR A 102 2.43 12.03 0.73
CA THR A 102 3.44 12.54 1.69
C THR A 102 3.46 14.06 1.72
N GLU A 103 3.28 14.70 0.56
CA GLU A 103 3.37 16.15 0.43
C GLU A 103 2.30 16.64 -0.53
N ILE A 104 1.72 17.81 -0.21
CA ILE A 104 0.88 18.60 -1.10
C ILE A 104 1.54 19.99 -1.14
N LYS A 105 1.99 20.39 -2.32
CA LYS A 105 2.55 21.71 -2.59
C LYS A 105 1.56 22.47 -3.44
N ILE A 106 1.34 23.73 -3.09
CA ILE A 106 0.34 24.54 -3.76
C ILE A 106 1.04 25.77 -4.29
N MET A 107 0.84 26.01 -5.57
CA MET A 107 1.48 27.08 -6.32
C MET A 107 0.40 27.91 -7.01
N GLU A 108 0.52 29.21 -6.88
CA GLU A 108 -0.35 30.15 -7.59
C GLU A 108 0.39 30.70 -8.81
N TRP A 109 -0.22 30.56 -9.98
CA TRP A 109 0.34 31.07 -11.23
C TRP A 109 -0.73 31.80 -12.03
N ARG A 110 -0.58 33.12 -12.23
CA ARG A 110 -1.45 33.95 -13.08
C ARG A 110 -2.97 33.71 -12.84
N ASP A 111 -3.40 33.78 -11.58
CA ASP A 111 -4.80 33.52 -11.13
C ASP A 111 -5.28 32.07 -11.27
N GLN A 112 -4.37 31.12 -11.46
CA GLN A 112 -4.67 29.68 -11.42
C GLN A 112 -3.95 29.01 -10.25
N VAL A 113 -4.64 28.09 -9.60
CA VAL A 113 -4.05 27.26 -8.54
C VAL A 113 -3.59 25.94 -9.14
N ILE A 114 -2.29 25.70 -9.02
CA ILE A 114 -1.63 24.46 -9.41
C ILE A 114 -1.26 23.71 -8.14
N ILE A 115 -1.83 22.52 -7.97
CA ILE A 115 -1.59 21.65 -6.82
C ILE A 115 -0.68 20.52 -7.27
N ARG A 116 0.50 20.44 -6.69
CA ARG A 116 1.44 19.32 -6.86
C ARG A 116 1.36 18.39 -5.66
N VAL A 117 0.98 17.15 -5.90
CA VAL A 117 0.85 16.12 -4.88
C VAL A 117 1.93 15.07 -5.06
N PHE A 118 2.65 14.76 -3.99
CA PHE A 118 3.61 13.65 -3.97
C PHE A 118 2.96 12.42 -3.33
N ALA A 119 2.71 11.40 -4.16
CA ALA A 119 2.12 10.14 -3.73
C ALA A 119 3.08 8.98 -4.02
N LYS A 120 3.42 8.22 -2.98
CA LYS A 120 4.34 7.09 -3.07
C LYS A 120 3.63 5.79 -2.72
N ASP A 121 3.91 4.77 -3.52
CA ASP A 121 3.45 3.41 -3.27
C ASP A 121 4.55 2.38 -3.53
N ASP A 122 4.43 1.20 -2.92
CA ASP A 122 5.34 0.07 -3.10
C ASP A 122 5.28 -0.50 -4.52
N THR A 123 4.17 -0.29 -5.26
CA THR A 123 3.99 -0.76 -6.64
C THR A 123 3.76 0.37 -7.63
N ARG A 124 2.57 1.00 -7.63
CA ARG A 124 2.20 2.07 -8.54
C ARG A 124 0.89 2.73 -8.08
N VAL A 125 0.91 4.05 -8.00
CA VAL A 125 -0.30 4.88 -7.93
C VAL A 125 -0.90 4.94 -9.33
N VAL A 126 -2.17 4.57 -9.48
CA VAL A 126 -2.90 4.50 -10.76
C VAL A 126 -3.76 5.72 -10.99
N GLY A 127 -4.19 6.40 -9.93
CA GLY A 127 -4.93 7.65 -10.05
C GLY A 127 -4.79 8.49 -8.79
N LEU A 128 -4.94 9.80 -8.95
CA LEU A 128 -4.93 10.75 -7.84
C LEU A 128 -6.03 11.78 -8.07
N THR A 129 -6.96 11.87 -7.13
CA THR A 129 -8.04 12.85 -7.16
C THR A 129 -7.72 13.94 -6.15
N VAL A 130 -7.84 15.20 -6.57
CA VAL A 130 -7.69 16.37 -5.70
C VAL A 130 -9.04 17.04 -5.60
N THR A 131 -9.48 17.30 -4.37
CA THR A 131 -10.70 18.03 -4.05
C THR A 131 -10.35 19.22 -3.17
N ILE A 132 -10.77 20.40 -3.60
CA ILE A 132 -10.64 21.66 -2.85
C ILE A 132 -12.02 21.95 -2.24
N ILE A 133 -12.03 22.13 -0.94
CA ILE A 133 -13.22 22.31 -0.12
C ILE A 133 -13.12 23.68 0.56
N ASP A 134 -14.23 24.43 0.58
CA ASP A 134 -14.32 25.74 1.24
C ASP A 134 -14.49 25.60 2.77
N GLU A 135 -14.42 26.70 3.51
CA GLU A 135 -14.65 26.76 4.96
C GLU A 135 -16.02 26.20 5.38
N TYR A 136 -17.00 26.24 4.47
CA TYR A 136 -18.35 25.72 4.66
C TYR A 136 -18.49 24.23 4.33
N GLY A 137 -17.40 23.54 3.99
CA GLY A 137 -17.41 22.13 3.62
C GLY A 137 -17.95 21.85 2.21
N GLN A 138 -18.10 22.88 1.37
CA GLN A 138 -18.55 22.72 -0.01
C GLN A 138 -17.37 22.46 -0.95
N GLU A 139 -17.51 21.47 -1.82
CA GLU A 139 -16.54 21.18 -2.88
C GLU A 139 -16.56 22.33 -3.89
N VAL A 140 -15.47 23.08 -3.94
CA VAL A 140 -15.31 24.20 -4.88
C VAL A 140 -14.84 23.64 -6.21
N ILE A 141 -13.84 22.76 -6.16
CA ILE A 141 -13.16 22.21 -7.34
C ILE A 141 -12.76 20.77 -7.03
N SER A 142 -13.12 19.84 -7.90
CA SER A 142 -12.66 18.46 -7.86
C SER A 142 -12.17 18.04 -9.24
N GLY A 143 -11.10 17.26 -9.29
CA GLY A 143 -10.66 16.65 -10.52
C GLY A 143 -9.52 15.65 -10.36
N GLU A 144 -9.20 15.00 -11.48
CA GLU A 144 -8.10 14.04 -11.54
C GLU A 144 -6.78 14.79 -11.80
N ALA A 145 -5.77 14.50 -11.00
CA ALA A 145 -4.42 14.96 -11.22
C ALA A 145 -3.76 14.12 -12.31
N THR A 146 -2.87 14.75 -13.06
CA THR A 146 -2.06 14.10 -14.08
C THR A 146 -0.70 13.73 -13.51
N PRO A 147 -0.19 12.51 -13.76
CA PRO A 147 1.13 12.13 -13.27
C PRO A 147 2.21 12.93 -14.00
N GLU A 148 3.13 13.55 -13.25
CA GLU A 148 4.33 14.15 -13.82
C GLU A 148 5.32 13.01 -14.13
N ASP A 149 5.80 12.98 -15.38
CA ASP A 149 6.68 11.93 -15.85
C ASP A 149 7.93 11.80 -14.94
N TYR A 150 8.17 10.57 -14.48
CA TYR A 150 9.36 10.11 -13.74
C TYR A 150 9.48 10.37 -12.22
N GLN A 151 8.65 11.19 -11.55
CA GLN A 151 8.94 11.57 -10.14
C GLN A 151 7.88 11.25 -9.07
N SER A 152 6.84 10.47 -9.35
CA SER A 152 5.74 10.21 -8.37
C SER A 152 5.03 11.49 -7.89
N TYR A 153 5.27 12.61 -8.57
CA TYR A 153 4.50 13.84 -8.46
C TYR A 153 3.29 13.75 -9.38
N TRP A 154 2.20 14.34 -8.93
CA TRP A 154 0.95 14.47 -9.65
C TRP A 154 0.58 15.94 -9.65
N GLU A 155 0.24 16.49 -10.81
CA GLU A 155 -0.13 17.89 -10.96
C GLU A 155 -1.63 18.01 -11.28
N PHE A 156 -2.30 18.85 -10.51
CA PHE A 156 -3.69 19.21 -10.71
C PHE A 156 -3.80 20.72 -10.94
N CYS A 157 -4.34 21.11 -12.09
CA CYS A 157 -4.67 22.50 -12.38
C CYS A 157 -6.12 22.76 -11.98
N GLY A 158 -6.31 23.33 -10.79
CA GLY A 158 -7.63 23.70 -10.28
C GLY A 158 -8.25 24.90 -10.98
N GLY A 159 -7.52 25.58 -11.88
CA GLY A 159 -8.02 26.79 -12.54
C GLY A 159 -8.17 27.94 -11.55
N ARG A 160 -9.09 28.87 -11.86
CA ARG A 160 -9.31 30.07 -11.03
C ARG A 160 -10.20 29.73 -9.84
N LEU A 161 -9.66 29.84 -8.63
CA LEU A 161 -10.49 29.79 -7.43
C LEU A 161 -11.48 30.96 -7.44
N PRO A 162 -12.77 30.75 -7.12
CA PRO A 162 -13.66 31.86 -6.80
C PRO A 162 -12.99 32.60 -5.64
N GLY A 163 -12.76 33.90 -5.78
CA GLY A 163 -11.96 34.69 -4.84
C GLY A 163 -12.59 34.83 -3.46
N LEU A 164 -12.70 33.73 -2.71
CA LEU A 164 -13.10 33.73 -1.32
C LEU A 164 -11.85 34.02 -0.48
N ARG A 165 -12.00 35.01 0.39
CA ARG A 165 -11.10 35.25 1.52
C ARG A 165 -11.47 34.22 2.58
N GLY A 166 -10.67 33.16 2.69
CA GLY A 166 -10.89 32.08 3.64
C GLY A 166 -9.83 30.99 3.51
N ALA A 167 -9.74 30.12 4.51
CA ALA A 167 -8.89 28.95 4.50
C ALA A 167 -9.54 27.83 3.68
N TYR A 168 -8.93 27.43 2.55
CA TYR A 168 -9.41 26.28 1.78
C TYR A 168 -8.82 25.00 2.35
N MET A 169 -9.59 23.91 2.31
CA MET A 169 -9.10 22.59 2.65
C MET A 169 -8.86 21.80 1.36
N VAL A 170 -7.62 21.37 1.13
CA VAL A 170 -7.26 20.52 0.00
C VAL A 170 -7.15 19.09 0.47
N GLU A 171 -8.00 18.22 -0.07
CA GLU A 171 -7.93 16.78 0.11
C GLU A 171 -7.35 16.13 -1.16
N ALA A 172 -6.30 15.32 -0.99
CA ALA A 172 -5.74 14.52 -2.05
C ALA A 172 -5.92 13.03 -1.75
N ILE A 173 -6.53 12.30 -2.69
CA ILE A 173 -6.82 10.88 -2.60
C ILE A 173 -6.03 10.13 -3.68
N ALA A 174 -4.98 9.42 -3.29
CA ALA A 174 -4.23 8.54 -4.16
C ALA A 174 -4.85 7.13 -4.18
N ARG A 175 -4.92 6.49 -5.35
CA ARG A 175 -5.43 5.13 -5.54
C ARG A 175 -4.36 4.23 -6.19
N ASP A 176 -4.19 3.02 -5.67
CA ASP A 176 -3.28 2.02 -6.24
C ASP A 176 -3.99 1.06 -7.22
N MET A 177 -3.20 0.20 -7.87
CA MET A 177 -3.69 -0.84 -8.79
C MET A 177 -4.58 -1.89 -8.11
N ALA A 178 -4.34 -2.16 -6.83
CA ALA A 178 -5.10 -3.12 -6.04
C ALA A 178 -6.43 -2.55 -5.50
N GLY A 179 -6.69 -1.27 -5.74
CA GLY A 179 -7.89 -0.55 -5.32
C GLY A 179 -7.83 0.00 -3.89
N ASN A 180 -6.67 0.04 -3.23
CA ASN A 180 -6.52 0.77 -1.98
C ASN A 180 -6.41 2.27 -2.25
N THR A 181 -6.85 3.06 -1.27
CA THR A 181 -6.74 4.50 -1.28
C THR A 181 -5.89 5.00 -0.11
N GLY A 182 -5.23 6.13 -0.31
CA GLY A 182 -4.50 6.88 0.70
C GLY A 182 -4.89 8.35 0.59
N THR A 183 -5.23 8.95 1.73
CA THR A 183 -5.71 10.33 1.81
C THR A 183 -4.69 11.19 2.55
N LEU A 184 -4.55 12.44 2.12
CA LEU A 184 -3.89 13.49 2.88
C LEU A 184 -4.69 14.78 2.71
N THR A 185 -4.89 15.47 3.81
CA THR A 185 -5.60 16.74 3.85
C THR A 185 -4.62 17.83 4.27
N THR A 186 -4.62 18.97 3.59
CA THR A 186 -3.84 20.14 3.95
C THR A 186 -4.72 21.38 3.89
N THR A 187 -4.41 22.39 4.69
CA THR A 187 -5.10 23.68 4.68
C THR A 187 -4.29 24.67 3.86
N LEU A 188 -4.99 25.36 2.96
CA LEU A 188 -4.55 26.54 2.23
C LEU A 188 -4.94 27.77 3.01
N GLU A 189 -3.96 28.41 3.64
CA GLU A 189 -4.15 29.75 4.19
C GLU A 189 -3.75 30.75 3.11
N ASN A 190 -4.73 31.45 2.52
CA ASN A 190 -4.46 32.63 1.72
C ASN A 190 -4.05 33.77 2.68
N CYS A 191 -2.83 34.29 2.55
CA CYS A 191 -2.40 35.53 3.22
C CYS A 191 -3.06 36.76 2.60
#